data_AF-A0A8T0T568-F1
#
_entry.id   AF-A0A8T0T568-F1
#
_cell.length_a   1.000
_cell.length_b   1.000
_cell.length_c   1.000
_cell.angle_alpha   90.00
_cell.angle_beta   90.00
_cell.angle_gamma   90.00
#
_symmetry.space_group_name_H-M   'P 1'
#
loop_
_entity.id
_entity.type
_entity.pdbx_description
1 polymer ?
#
loop_
_entity_poly.entity_id
_entity_poly.type
_entity_poly.pdbx_seq_one_letter_code
_entity_poly.pdbx_strand_id
1 'polypeptide(L)'
;MSDEPNVPAAADPGRVPGPPAAAELLGRVPRPRAPPPAPLPYQAMLGSTAYERMRAEHPAEFAPASVFFTHDPRSAIDRRNSFRVKAALVYEAVTGHHVDDHMQRAGSLLLALARECHARIQAPTTTGDAGGAPPEGGGPPPNPANPDTKGGKNKSNPPAEVTDEGLDETQKRVVDGVFLVVGFLPKLKEAIARSADRDGVDESFKSRHMQDIVTDVVKLENQLPLRDLLDVVAVAEAAVAATVARDEFEDVRSSISGGGEYRLPFSKDSFEDVVHGFCWYYSPFASSKKPAAASPFKDVATDEDMATRTLLDCLHLSVVKPPQGAGVSATGRPARMPTARELRRSGVRLQAAENGRAEVEFAQPTVRLPALVYDFKLATVTRNLLAREYEGQSKPVTRYFQMLNELAEDAADVRILRRAGVVRGGSGGAQEVHGLIKSIDGHATYPSVYMAMDREIEKVKQYHDQRMTSFLVRNRPGVIWASSVAALSVVAIVAARRNRQG
;
A
#
# COMPACT_ATOMS: atom_id res chain seq x y z
N MET A 1 26.73 69.50 41.91
CA MET A 1 26.74 69.65 43.39
C MET A 1 27.09 68.30 43.95
N SER A 2 28.19 68.27 44.69
CA SER A 2 28.81 67.19 45.46
C SER A 2 27.80 66.42 46.32
N ASP A 3 27.99 65.20 46.80
CA ASP A 3 29.17 64.61 47.44
C ASP A 3 29.03 63.07 47.47
N GLU A 4 30.17 62.44 47.72
CA GLU A 4 30.37 61.03 48.02
C GLU A 4 29.91 60.69 49.48
N PRO A 5 30.26 59.52 50.04
CA PRO A 5 29.37 58.41 50.40
C PRO A 5 29.05 58.35 51.92
N ASN A 6 28.22 57.38 52.34
CA ASN A 6 28.18 57.00 53.74
C ASN A 6 27.97 55.49 53.94
N VAL A 7 28.99 54.84 54.51
CA VAL A 7 28.92 53.56 55.20
C VAL A 7 29.21 53.85 56.67
N PRO A 8 28.40 53.33 57.60
CA PRO A 8 28.92 52.53 58.71
C PRO A 8 27.97 51.36 59.04
N ALA A 9 28.22 50.41 59.92
CA ALA A 9 29.38 49.79 60.53
C ALA A 9 28.78 48.60 61.32
N ALA A 10 29.62 47.64 61.67
CA ALA A 10 29.29 46.34 62.23
C ALA A 10 28.63 46.34 63.62
N ALA A 11 27.92 45.24 63.95
CA ALA A 11 27.89 44.61 65.28
C ALA A 11 27.26 43.19 65.23
N ASP A 12 28.13 42.17 65.21
CA ASP A 12 28.32 41.09 66.20
C ASP A 12 27.11 40.31 66.82
N PRO A 13 27.31 39.22 67.59
CA PRO A 13 27.25 37.83 67.12
C PRO A 13 26.23 36.97 67.90
N GLY A 14 26.06 35.73 67.47
CA GLY A 14 25.63 34.65 68.38
C GLY A 14 24.13 34.49 68.60
N ARG A 15 23.48 33.73 67.70
CA ARG A 15 22.39 32.83 68.11
C ARG A 15 22.21 31.74 67.06
N VAL A 16 22.50 30.50 67.45
CA VAL A 16 22.04 29.30 66.73
C VAL A 16 20.62 29.00 67.23
N PRO A 17 19.62 28.89 66.33
CA PRO A 17 18.43 28.11 66.58
C PRO A 17 18.45 26.84 65.73
N GLY A 18 18.11 25.71 66.37
CA GLY A 18 18.04 24.39 65.75
C GLY A 18 17.01 24.26 64.62
N PRO A 19 17.00 23.12 63.92
CA PRO A 19 16.21 22.94 62.72
C PRO A 19 14.70 22.86 63.05
N PRO A 20 13.82 23.56 62.32
CA PRO A 20 12.40 23.29 62.39
C PRO A 20 12.07 22.03 61.55
N ALA A 21 11.22 21.20 62.12
CA ALA A 21 10.69 19.98 61.55
C ALA A 21 9.94 20.26 60.24
N ALA A 22 10.36 19.60 59.16
CA ALA A 22 9.64 19.54 57.90
C ALA A 22 8.60 18.41 57.96
N ALA A 23 7.34 18.76 58.19
CA ALA A 23 6.20 17.90 57.94
C ALA A 23 5.13 18.71 57.19
N GLU A 24 4.52 18.05 56.20
CA GLU A 24 3.42 18.50 55.34
C GLU A 24 3.76 19.47 54.19
N LEU A 25 4.13 18.89 53.04
CA LEU A 25 3.73 19.36 51.70
C LEU A 25 3.90 18.18 50.70
N LEU A 26 3.03 17.17 50.80
CA LEU A 26 2.88 16.15 49.76
C LEU A 26 2.06 16.72 48.60
N GLY A 27 2.69 17.58 47.80
CA GLY A 27 2.22 17.91 46.47
C GLY A 27 2.30 16.68 45.57
N ARG A 28 1.17 16.27 44.99
CA ARG A 28 1.08 15.16 44.02
C ARG A 28 2.11 15.36 42.90
N VAL A 29 3.15 14.54 42.90
CA VAL A 29 4.03 14.37 41.74
C VAL A 29 3.17 13.82 40.59
N PRO A 30 3.07 14.50 39.43
CA PRO A 30 2.41 13.92 38.27
C PRO A 30 3.13 12.63 37.91
N ARG A 31 2.40 11.51 37.86
CA ARG A 31 2.95 10.28 37.31
C ARG A 31 3.50 10.60 35.91
N PRO A 32 4.74 10.19 35.57
CA PRO A 32 5.24 10.37 34.22
C PRO A 32 4.22 9.71 33.27
N ARG A 33 3.69 10.50 32.33
CA ARG A 33 2.83 9.97 31.26
C ARG A 33 3.59 8.83 30.62
N ALA A 34 2.97 7.66 30.56
CA ALA A 34 3.51 6.56 29.77
C ALA A 34 3.84 7.11 28.38
N PRO A 35 5.04 6.80 27.83
CA PRO A 35 5.37 7.22 26.49
C PRO A 35 4.27 6.73 25.53
N PRO A 36 3.89 7.54 24.52
CA PRO A 36 2.90 7.12 23.55
C PRO A 36 3.34 5.77 22.94
N PRO A 37 2.39 4.87 22.64
CA PRO A 37 2.71 3.60 22.02
C PRO A 37 3.53 3.85 20.75
N ALA A 38 4.52 2.99 20.50
CA ALA A 38 5.34 3.10 19.30
C ALA A 38 4.44 3.12 18.05
N PRO A 39 4.71 4.01 17.07
CA PRO A 39 3.91 4.08 15.86
C PRO A 39 3.96 2.74 15.13
N LEU A 40 2.84 2.36 14.52
CA LEU A 40 2.79 1.16 13.68
C LEU A 40 3.82 1.29 12.54
N PRO A 41 4.40 0.19 12.03
CA PRO A 41 5.47 0.25 11.02
C PRO A 41 5.15 1.10 9.79
N TYR A 42 3.89 1.07 9.32
CA TYR A 42 3.45 1.91 8.20
C TYR A 42 3.34 3.40 8.58
N GLN A 43 2.96 3.73 9.81
CA GLN A 43 2.87 5.11 10.31
C GLN A 43 4.25 5.73 10.47
N ALA A 44 5.23 4.95 10.95
CA ALA A 44 6.62 5.39 11.02
C ALA A 44 7.14 5.81 9.63
N MET A 45 6.77 5.05 8.60
CA MET A 45 7.14 5.33 7.22
C MET A 45 6.46 6.56 6.64
N LEU A 46 5.16 6.73 6.87
CA LEU A 46 4.42 7.93 6.46
C LEU A 46 5.02 9.21 7.07
N GLY A 47 5.54 9.11 8.30
CA GLY A 47 6.24 10.21 8.97
C GLY A 47 7.74 10.35 8.61
N SER A 48 8.27 9.52 7.71
CA SER A 48 9.69 9.59 7.33
C SER A 48 9.96 10.77 6.40
N THR A 49 11.07 11.47 6.64
CA THR A 49 11.53 12.57 5.76
C THR A 49 11.82 12.11 4.32
N ALA A 50 12.06 10.82 4.13
CA ALA A 50 12.21 10.22 2.82
C ALA A 50 10.89 10.14 2.07
N TYR A 51 9.85 9.59 2.72
CA TYR A 51 8.52 9.51 2.13
C TYR A 51 7.92 10.90 1.87
N GLU A 52 8.08 11.83 2.82
CA GLU A 52 7.61 13.22 2.64
C GLU A 52 8.21 13.88 1.38
N ARG A 53 9.49 13.64 1.08
CA ARG A 53 10.14 14.14 -0.15
C ARG A 53 9.59 13.48 -1.40
N MET A 54 9.49 12.14 -1.43
CA MET A 54 8.92 11.42 -2.58
C MET A 54 7.49 11.87 -2.87
N ARG A 55 6.68 12.05 -1.82
CA ARG A 55 5.31 12.57 -1.92
C ARG A 55 5.27 13.99 -2.48
N ALA A 56 6.15 14.88 -2.01
CA ALA A 56 6.20 16.27 -2.46
C ALA A 56 6.66 16.41 -3.92
N GLU A 57 7.59 15.57 -4.37
CA GLU A 57 8.11 15.57 -5.74
C GLU A 57 7.11 14.93 -6.73
N HIS A 58 6.34 13.93 -6.27
CA HIS A 58 5.44 13.14 -7.12
C HIS A 58 4.05 12.93 -6.48
N PRO A 59 3.28 14.01 -6.23
CA PRO A 59 2.02 13.92 -5.48
C PRO A 59 0.98 13.02 -6.14
N ALA A 60 0.87 13.02 -7.47
CA ALA A 60 -0.11 12.17 -8.19
C ALA A 60 0.13 10.66 -7.99
N GLU A 61 1.36 10.26 -7.65
CA GLU A 61 1.75 8.86 -7.52
C GLU A 61 1.49 8.29 -6.12
N PHE A 62 1.57 9.14 -5.11
CA PHE A 62 1.51 8.76 -3.70
C PHE A 62 0.25 9.27 -3.00
N ALA A 63 -0.26 10.44 -3.39
CA ALA A 63 -1.49 10.99 -2.83
C ALA A 63 -2.72 10.34 -3.49
N PRO A 64 -3.72 9.92 -2.71
CA PRO A 64 -4.97 9.43 -3.26
C PRO A 64 -5.76 10.48 -4.04
N ALA A 65 -6.46 10.07 -5.10
CA ALA A 65 -7.16 10.97 -6.01
C ALA A 65 -8.69 11.01 -5.76
N SER A 66 -9.27 9.87 -5.39
CA SER A 66 -10.71 9.62 -5.31
C SER A 66 -11.16 9.17 -3.92
N VAL A 67 -10.42 8.28 -3.26
CA VAL A 67 -10.75 7.74 -1.93
C VAL A 67 -9.56 7.97 -1.00
N PHE A 68 -9.80 8.48 0.21
CA PHE A 68 -8.76 8.80 1.18
C PHE A 68 -9.07 8.20 2.55
N PHE A 69 -8.11 7.51 3.19
CA PHE A 69 -8.26 6.98 4.55
C PHE A 69 -7.64 7.88 5.61
N THR A 70 -8.16 7.76 6.83
CA THR A 70 -7.91 8.68 7.91
C THR A 70 -6.60 8.37 8.62
N HIS A 71 -5.48 8.94 8.13
CA HIS A 71 -4.17 8.72 8.74
C HIS A 71 -3.28 9.95 8.92
N ASP A 72 -3.66 11.13 8.43
CA ASP A 72 -2.84 12.34 8.60
C ASP A 72 -3.70 13.61 8.71
N PRO A 73 -3.64 14.36 9.83
CA PRO A 73 -4.30 15.66 9.96
C PRO A 73 -3.74 16.73 8.99
N ARG A 74 -2.65 16.46 8.28
CA ARG A 74 -2.04 17.33 7.27
C ARG A 74 -2.53 17.08 5.84
N SER A 75 -3.40 16.08 5.62
CA SER A 75 -3.88 15.76 4.28
C SER A 75 -4.75 16.89 3.73
N ALA A 76 -4.33 17.47 2.61
CA ALA A 76 -5.06 18.53 1.90
C ALA A 76 -6.21 17.98 1.01
N ILE A 77 -6.53 16.69 1.11
CA ILE A 77 -7.48 16.02 0.23
C ILE A 77 -8.91 16.38 0.64
N ASP A 78 -9.76 16.62 -0.36
CA ASP A 78 -11.19 16.85 -0.19
C ASP A 78 -11.87 15.57 0.33
N ARG A 79 -11.97 15.48 1.66
CA ARG A 79 -12.59 14.37 2.38
C ARG A 79 -14.06 14.17 1.97
N ARG A 80 -14.75 15.21 1.54
CA ARG A 80 -16.16 15.16 1.13
C ARG A 80 -16.35 14.34 -0.13
N ASN A 81 -15.51 14.55 -1.14
CA ASN A 81 -15.58 13.75 -2.38
C ASN A 81 -15.29 12.28 -2.09
N SER A 82 -14.24 12.01 -1.31
CA SER A 82 -13.93 10.65 -0.87
C SER A 82 -15.09 10.01 -0.10
N PHE A 83 -15.76 10.75 0.78
CA PHE A 83 -16.90 10.24 1.54
C PHE A 83 -18.06 9.82 0.62
N ARG A 84 -18.39 10.62 -0.40
CA ARG A 84 -19.45 10.30 -1.38
C ARG A 84 -19.15 9.01 -2.14
N VAL A 85 -17.90 8.81 -2.53
CA VAL A 85 -17.45 7.60 -3.23
C VAL A 85 -17.60 6.36 -2.36
N LYS A 86 -17.18 6.46 -1.09
CA LYS A 86 -17.33 5.37 -0.11
C LYS A 86 -18.79 5.04 0.12
N ALA A 87 -19.62 6.07 0.33
CA ALA A 87 -21.05 5.93 0.56
C ALA A 87 -21.72 5.23 -0.63
N ALA A 88 -21.36 5.63 -1.86
CA ALA A 88 -21.94 5.05 -3.06
C ALA A 88 -21.64 3.54 -3.17
N LEU A 89 -20.37 3.15 -2.97
CA LEU A 89 -19.98 1.74 -3.03
C LEU A 89 -20.61 0.88 -1.93
N VAL A 90 -20.71 1.41 -0.71
CA VAL A 90 -21.35 0.70 0.41
C VAL A 90 -22.85 0.54 0.16
N TYR A 91 -23.52 1.57 -0.35
CA TYR A 91 -24.95 1.49 -0.69
C TYR A 91 -25.21 0.46 -1.79
N GLU A 92 -24.40 0.47 -2.86
CA GLU A 92 -24.50 -0.53 -3.94
C GLU A 92 -24.27 -1.95 -3.40
N ALA A 93 -23.29 -2.15 -2.52
CA ALA A 93 -23.02 -3.46 -1.96
C ALA A 93 -24.13 -3.98 -1.03
N VAL A 94 -24.78 -3.09 -0.28
CA VAL A 94 -25.89 -3.47 0.62
C VAL A 94 -27.19 -3.70 -0.15
N THR A 95 -27.51 -2.82 -1.11
CA THR A 95 -28.82 -2.80 -1.77
C THR A 95 -28.85 -3.51 -3.13
N GLY A 96 -27.69 -3.71 -3.77
CA GLY A 96 -27.60 -4.14 -5.16
C GLY A 96 -27.98 -3.06 -6.19
N HIS A 97 -28.28 -1.83 -5.75
CA HIS A 97 -28.72 -0.73 -6.62
C HIS A 97 -27.63 0.35 -6.76
N HIS A 98 -27.49 0.91 -7.96
CA HIS A 98 -26.63 2.08 -8.18
C HIS A 98 -27.22 3.35 -7.56
N VAL A 99 -26.34 4.29 -7.20
CA VAL A 99 -26.62 5.42 -6.28
C VAL A 99 -27.10 6.69 -7.00
N ASP A 100 -27.45 6.59 -8.28
CA ASP A 100 -27.62 7.75 -9.17
C ASP A 100 -28.50 8.88 -8.59
N ASP A 101 -29.61 8.55 -7.91
CA ASP A 101 -30.51 9.53 -7.26
C ASP A 101 -30.50 9.51 -5.72
N HIS A 102 -29.74 8.60 -5.10
CA HIS A 102 -29.83 8.30 -3.66
C HIS A 102 -28.59 8.69 -2.85
N MET A 103 -27.77 9.63 -3.34
CA MET A 103 -26.50 9.99 -2.69
C MET A 103 -26.64 10.45 -1.23
N GLN A 104 -27.69 11.22 -0.90
CA GLN A 104 -27.96 11.61 0.49
C GLN A 104 -28.28 10.39 1.36
N ARG A 105 -29.08 9.45 0.84
CA ARG A 105 -29.42 8.20 1.52
C ARG A 105 -28.18 7.33 1.72
N ALA A 106 -27.33 7.21 0.70
CA ALA A 106 -26.07 6.49 0.77
C ALA A 106 -25.15 7.08 1.85
N GLY A 107 -25.06 8.41 1.94
CA GLY A 107 -24.29 9.10 2.98
C GLY A 107 -24.83 8.82 4.38
N SER A 108 -26.14 8.95 4.58
CA SER A 108 -26.80 8.64 5.85
C SER A 108 -26.62 7.17 6.26
N LEU A 109 -26.74 6.24 5.31
CA LEU A 109 -26.53 4.81 5.53
C LEU A 109 -25.10 4.53 5.99
N LEU A 110 -24.09 5.06 5.29
CA LEU A 110 -22.68 4.87 5.66
C LEU A 110 -22.38 5.40 7.07
N LEU A 111 -22.86 6.60 7.42
CA LEU A 111 -22.66 7.13 8.78
C LEU A 111 -23.38 6.29 9.84
N ALA A 112 -24.61 5.86 9.57
CA ALA A 112 -25.37 5.04 10.51
C ALA A 112 -24.69 3.68 10.74
N LEU A 113 -24.24 3.03 9.67
CA LEU A 113 -23.46 1.79 9.73
C LEU A 113 -22.16 1.97 10.50
N ALA A 114 -21.39 3.02 10.21
CA ALA A 114 -20.13 3.27 10.90
C ALA A 114 -20.33 3.53 12.40
N ARG A 115 -21.37 4.26 12.79
CA ARG A 115 -21.72 4.47 14.22
C ARG A 115 -22.11 3.17 14.91
N GLU A 116 -22.91 2.34 14.24
CA GLU A 116 -23.35 1.05 14.77
C GLU A 116 -22.17 0.06 14.90
N CYS A 117 -21.30 -0.02 13.90
CA CYS A 117 -20.06 -0.79 13.96
C CYS A 117 -19.16 -0.30 15.11
N HIS A 118 -18.95 1.01 15.21
CA HIS A 118 -18.13 1.60 16.27
C HIS A 118 -18.67 1.27 17.66
N ALA A 119 -19.99 1.42 17.88
CA ALA A 119 -20.62 1.07 19.15
C ALA A 119 -20.44 -0.41 19.52
N ARG A 120 -20.54 -1.31 18.54
CA ARG A 120 -20.35 -2.76 18.74
C ARG A 120 -18.91 -3.16 19.00
N ILE A 121 -17.96 -2.52 18.32
CA ILE A 121 -16.52 -2.74 18.53
C ILE A 121 -16.11 -2.30 19.94
N GLN A 122 -16.68 -1.20 20.45
CA GLN A 122 -16.42 -0.70 21.80
C GLN A 122 -17.19 -1.45 22.90
N ALA A 123 -18.21 -2.24 22.54
CA ALA A 123 -18.97 -3.00 23.53
C ALA A 123 -18.08 -4.09 24.13
N PRO A 124 -17.98 -4.19 25.47
CA PRO A 124 -17.22 -5.26 26.09
C PRO A 124 -17.85 -6.61 25.70
N THR A 125 -17.03 -7.52 25.18
CA THR A 125 -17.40 -8.92 24.92
C THR A 125 -17.83 -9.57 26.23
N THR A 126 -19.12 -9.52 26.52
CA THR A 126 -19.73 -10.18 27.67
C THR A 126 -19.91 -11.65 27.35
N THR A 127 -18.80 -12.40 27.45
CA THR A 127 -18.85 -13.85 27.66
C THR A 127 -18.57 -14.14 29.13
N GLY A 128 -19.65 -14.45 29.86
CA GLY A 128 -19.63 -15.22 31.10
C GLY A 128 -19.19 -14.51 32.37
N ASP A 129 -20.12 -13.84 33.06
CA ASP A 129 -20.46 -14.27 34.42
C ASP A 129 -21.81 -13.68 34.85
N ALA A 130 -22.65 -14.57 35.37
CA ALA A 130 -23.95 -14.23 35.93
C ALA A 130 -23.79 -13.62 37.32
N GLY A 131 -24.54 -12.55 37.59
CA GLY A 131 -24.85 -12.11 38.96
C GLY A 131 -24.52 -10.66 39.25
N GLY A 132 -25.50 -9.77 39.11
CA GLY A 132 -25.42 -8.40 39.61
C GLY A 132 -26.66 -7.59 39.29
N ALA A 133 -27.50 -7.38 40.29
CA ALA A 133 -28.78 -6.66 40.25
C ALA A 133 -28.69 -5.19 39.77
N PRO A 134 -29.79 -4.58 39.32
CA PRO A 134 -29.80 -3.27 38.68
C PRO A 134 -29.77 -2.12 39.70
N PRO A 135 -29.13 -0.98 39.41
CA PRO A 135 -29.36 0.23 40.18
C PRO A 135 -30.59 0.98 39.65
N GLU A 136 -31.58 1.08 40.51
CA GLU A 136 -32.64 2.08 40.47
C GLU A 136 -32.03 3.49 40.56
N GLY A 137 -32.56 4.43 39.78
CA GLY A 137 -32.12 5.82 39.80
C GLY A 137 -32.96 6.70 38.90
N GLY A 138 -34.22 6.92 39.31
CA GLY A 138 -35.14 7.84 38.65
C GLY A 138 -34.67 9.30 38.75
N GLY A 139 -34.67 9.99 37.61
CA GLY A 139 -34.64 11.44 37.50
C GLY A 139 -35.75 11.91 36.55
N PRO A 140 -36.55 12.92 36.91
CA PRO A 140 -37.78 13.27 36.20
C PRO A 140 -37.53 13.96 34.85
N PRO A 141 -38.45 13.81 33.88
CA PRO A 141 -38.33 14.43 32.57
C PRO A 141 -38.65 15.94 32.63
N PRO A 142 -37.98 16.80 31.86
CA PRO A 142 -38.40 18.18 31.69
C PRO A 142 -39.66 18.25 30.79
N ASN A 143 -40.67 18.96 31.30
CA ASN A 143 -41.98 19.16 30.68
C ASN A 143 -41.93 20.07 29.42
N PRO A 144 -42.92 19.97 28.51
CA PRO A 144 -42.93 20.65 27.22
C PRO A 144 -43.46 22.08 27.34
N ALA A 145 -42.79 23.03 26.69
CA ALA A 145 -43.32 24.38 26.48
C ALA A 145 -44.00 24.46 25.11
N ASN A 146 -45.24 24.94 25.12
CA ASN A 146 -46.17 25.05 23.99
C ASN A 146 -45.81 26.17 22.99
N PRO A 147 -46.42 26.15 21.79
CA PRO A 147 -46.05 26.95 20.63
C PRO A 147 -46.77 28.31 20.60
N ASP A 148 -46.13 29.29 19.96
CA ASP A 148 -46.71 30.25 19.02
C ASP A 148 -45.74 31.41 18.82
N THR A 149 -45.31 31.68 17.59
CA THR A 149 -45.54 32.96 16.89
C THR A 149 -45.03 32.88 15.44
N LYS A 150 -45.89 33.39 14.55
CA LYS A 150 -45.89 33.44 13.09
C LYS A 150 -44.61 33.98 12.41
N GLY A 151 -44.32 33.38 11.26
CA GLY A 151 -44.28 34.12 9.98
C GLY A 151 -42.94 34.75 9.58
N GLY A 152 -42.13 34.00 8.83
CA GLY A 152 -41.04 34.54 8.03
C GLY A 152 -40.63 33.57 6.94
N LYS A 153 -41.03 33.85 5.68
CA LYS A 153 -40.58 33.11 4.50
C LYS A 153 -39.07 33.28 4.33
N ASN A 154 -38.28 32.34 4.85
CA ASN A 154 -36.87 32.21 4.47
C ASN A 154 -36.74 31.13 3.40
N LYS A 155 -36.20 31.56 2.25
CA LYS A 155 -35.75 30.71 1.15
C LYS A 155 -34.95 29.54 1.72
N SER A 156 -35.40 28.32 1.42
CA SER A 156 -34.73 27.09 1.77
C SER A 156 -33.29 27.14 1.25
N ASN A 157 -32.32 27.19 2.17
CA ASN A 157 -30.98 26.71 1.87
C ASN A 157 -31.11 25.24 1.40
N PRO A 158 -30.29 24.79 0.44
CA PRO A 158 -30.24 23.37 0.11
C PRO A 158 -29.98 22.55 1.39
N PRO A 159 -30.56 21.35 1.52
CA PRO A 159 -30.35 20.51 2.70
C PRO A 159 -28.85 20.31 2.93
N ALA A 160 -28.41 20.48 4.18
CA ALA A 160 -27.02 20.31 4.57
C ALA A 160 -26.51 18.94 4.07
N GLU A 161 -25.41 18.93 3.32
CA GLU A 161 -24.84 17.69 2.78
C GLU A 161 -24.37 16.80 3.93
N VAL A 162 -24.73 15.53 3.88
CA VAL A 162 -24.36 14.55 4.91
C VAL A 162 -22.88 14.21 4.75
N THR A 163 -22.06 14.64 5.71
CA THR A 163 -20.59 14.44 5.72
C THR A 163 -20.13 13.84 7.05
N ASP A 164 -18.88 13.39 7.10
CA ASP A 164 -18.24 12.83 8.28
C ASP A 164 -17.44 13.86 9.10
N GLU A 165 -17.63 15.17 8.85
CA GLU A 165 -16.87 16.25 9.48
C GLU A 165 -17.02 16.30 11.01
N GLY A 166 -18.17 15.84 11.53
CA GLY A 166 -18.45 15.79 12.97
C GLY A 166 -17.95 14.53 13.70
N LEU A 167 -17.29 13.60 12.99
CA LEU A 167 -16.77 12.36 13.57
C LEU A 167 -15.35 12.55 14.14
N ASP A 168 -15.03 11.84 15.21
CA ASP A 168 -13.65 11.73 15.69
C ASP A 168 -12.80 10.80 14.79
N GLU A 169 -11.49 10.79 14.99
CA GLU A 169 -10.55 10.01 14.18
C GLU A 169 -10.78 8.50 14.27
N THR A 170 -11.30 7.98 15.39
CA THR A 170 -11.60 6.56 15.54
C THR A 170 -12.85 6.18 14.77
N GLN A 171 -13.88 7.01 14.81
CA GLN A 171 -15.12 6.84 14.04
C GLN A 171 -14.86 6.95 12.54
N LYS A 172 -14.03 7.91 12.12
CA LYS A 172 -13.58 8.05 10.73
C LYS A 172 -12.83 6.82 10.24
N ARG A 173 -12.01 6.20 11.09
CA ARG A 173 -11.34 4.93 10.76
C ARG A 173 -12.33 3.79 10.58
N VAL A 174 -13.41 3.74 11.37
CA VAL A 174 -14.50 2.77 11.18
C VAL A 174 -15.23 3.02 9.86
N VAL A 175 -15.43 4.28 9.44
CA VAL A 175 -15.98 4.59 8.10
C VAL A 175 -15.09 4.01 6.99
N ASP A 176 -13.78 4.15 7.11
CA ASP A 176 -12.80 3.59 6.16
C ASP A 176 -12.83 2.05 6.15
N GLY A 177 -12.95 1.44 7.34
CA GLY A 177 -13.09 -0.01 7.50
C GLY A 177 -14.39 -0.55 6.89
N VAL A 178 -15.53 0.12 7.12
CA VAL A 178 -16.83 -0.23 6.51
C VAL A 178 -16.74 -0.12 4.99
N PHE A 179 -16.13 0.93 4.46
CA PHE A 179 -15.91 1.07 3.03
C PHE A 179 -15.17 -0.13 2.43
N LEU A 180 -14.08 -0.57 3.05
CA LEU A 180 -13.32 -1.72 2.56
C LEU A 180 -14.08 -3.04 2.74
N VAL A 181 -14.62 -3.29 3.94
CA VAL A 181 -15.20 -4.59 4.32
C VAL A 181 -16.58 -4.82 3.70
N VAL A 182 -17.43 -3.80 3.66
CA VAL A 182 -18.80 -3.89 3.14
C VAL A 182 -18.85 -3.54 1.65
N GLY A 183 -18.03 -2.60 1.18
CA GLY A 183 -18.04 -2.11 -0.20
C GLY A 183 -17.00 -2.78 -1.11
N PHE A 184 -15.74 -2.41 -0.96
CA PHE A 184 -14.69 -2.71 -1.95
C PHE A 184 -14.26 -4.18 -1.99
N LEU A 185 -13.93 -4.80 -0.85
CA LEU A 185 -13.41 -6.17 -0.79
C LEU A 185 -14.43 -7.23 -1.25
N PRO A 186 -15.74 -7.14 -0.92
CA PRO A 186 -16.77 -8.01 -1.50
C PRO A 186 -16.80 -7.96 -3.04
N LYS A 187 -16.79 -6.74 -3.61
CA LYS A 187 -16.79 -6.53 -5.06
C LYS A 187 -15.53 -7.08 -5.72
N LEU A 188 -14.37 -6.90 -5.10
CA LEU A 188 -13.12 -7.50 -5.56
C LEU A 188 -13.16 -9.03 -5.50
N LYS A 189 -13.63 -9.62 -4.40
CA LYS A 189 -13.75 -11.08 -4.26
C LYS A 189 -14.69 -11.68 -5.31
N GLU A 190 -15.82 -11.02 -5.57
CA GLU A 190 -16.78 -11.42 -6.59
C GLU A 190 -16.18 -11.33 -8.01
N ALA A 191 -15.50 -10.24 -8.34
CA ALA A 191 -14.81 -10.08 -9.62
C ALA A 191 -13.71 -11.14 -9.82
N ILE A 192 -12.90 -11.39 -8.78
CA ILE A 192 -11.92 -12.47 -8.79
C ILE A 192 -12.62 -13.82 -9.00
N ALA A 193 -13.72 -14.11 -8.33
CA ALA A 193 -14.42 -15.39 -8.48
C ALA A 193 -14.95 -15.62 -9.91
N ARG A 194 -15.45 -14.56 -10.57
CA ARG A 194 -16.02 -14.63 -11.93
C ARG A 194 -15.00 -14.68 -13.05
N SER A 195 -13.78 -14.23 -12.81
CA SER A 195 -12.76 -14.07 -13.85
C SER A 195 -11.71 -15.19 -13.84
N ALA A 196 -11.24 -15.56 -15.03
CA ALA A 196 -10.20 -16.58 -15.20
C ALA A 196 -8.80 -16.05 -14.86
N ASP A 197 -8.55 -14.77 -15.16
CA ASP A 197 -7.29 -14.05 -14.98
C ASP A 197 -7.53 -12.62 -14.48
N ARG A 198 -6.45 -11.84 -14.38
CA ARG A 198 -6.51 -10.45 -13.89
C ARG A 198 -7.14 -9.50 -14.89
N ASP A 199 -6.99 -9.73 -16.19
CA ASP A 199 -7.58 -8.88 -17.22
C ASP A 199 -9.12 -8.93 -17.13
N GLY A 200 -9.69 -10.12 -16.89
CA GLY A 200 -11.12 -10.25 -16.62
C GLY A 200 -11.57 -9.57 -15.32
N VAL A 201 -10.70 -9.48 -14.30
CA VAL A 201 -11.01 -8.69 -13.09
C VAL A 201 -10.99 -7.20 -13.43
N ASP A 202 -9.98 -6.72 -14.15
CA ASP A 202 -9.85 -5.32 -14.57
C ASP A 202 -11.07 -4.83 -15.37
N GLU A 203 -11.66 -5.68 -16.21
CA GLU A 203 -12.92 -5.39 -16.93
C GLU A 203 -14.11 -5.09 -15.99
N SER A 204 -14.13 -5.69 -14.79
CA SER A 204 -15.14 -5.40 -13.76
C SER A 204 -14.94 -4.02 -13.12
N PHE A 205 -13.74 -3.46 -13.22
CA PHE A 205 -13.36 -2.14 -12.69
C PHE A 205 -13.10 -1.12 -13.81
N LYS A 206 -13.57 -1.35 -15.04
CA LYS A 206 -13.22 -0.55 -16.23
C LYS A 206 -13.66 0.92 -16.20
N SER A 207 -14.64 1.29 -15.36
CA SER A 207 -15.05 2.69 -15.28
C SER A 207 -13.91 3.51 -14.68
N ARG A 208 -13.66 4.70 -15.22
CA ARG A 208 -12.55 5.56 -14.76
C ARG A 208 -12.56 5.75 -13.24
N HIS A 209 -13.74 6.05 -12.70
CA HIS A 209 -13.92 6.22 -11.28
C HIS A 209 -13.49 5.00 -10.46
N MET A 210 -13.75 3.81 -10.98
CA MET A 210 -13.45 2.56 -10.30
C MET A 210 -11.96 2.17 -10.42
N GLN A 211 -11.31 2.51 -11.53
CA GLN A 211 -9.86 2.42 -11.65
C GLN A 211 -9.14 3.35 -10.66
N ASP A 212 -9.66 4.56 -10.45
CA ASP A 212 -9.13 5.51 -9.45
C ASP A 212 -9.21 4.90 -8.05
N ILE A 213 -10.34 4.27 -7.67
CA ILE A 213 -10.47 3.57 -6.39
C ILE A 213 -9.48 2.42 -6.25
N VAL A 214 -9.38 1.58 -7.29
CA VAL A 214 -8.46 0.45 -7.32
C VAL A 214 -7.01 0.91 -7.12
N THR A 215 -6.59 1.99 -7.78
CA THR A 215 -5.24 2.54 -7.61
C THR A 215 -5.04 3.22 -6.27
N ASP A 216 -6.08 3.85 -5.71
CA ASP A 216 -6.01 4.53 -4.42
C ASP A 216 -5.90 3.56 -3.24
N VAL A 217 -6.60 2.42 -3.26
CA VAL A 217 -6.62 1.47 -2.13
C VAL A 217 -5.24 0.87 -1.82
N VAL A 218 -4.33 0.80 -2.79
CA VAL A 218 -2.98 0.25 -2.60
C VAL A 218 -1.93 1.31 -2.23
N LYS A 219 -2.29 2.60 -2.21
CA LYS A 219 -1.37 3.68 -1.83
C LYS A 219 -1.03 3.59 -0.35
N LEU A 220 0.21 3.93 0.00
CA LEU A 220 0.74 3.88 1.37
C LEU A 220 -0.09 4.75 2.34
N GLU A 221 -0.57 5.90 1.87
CA GLU A 221 -1.46 6.81 2.63
C GLU A 221 -2.85 6.24 2.89
N ASN A 222 -3.27 5.23 2.12
CA ASN A 222 -4.58 4.59 2.18
C ASN A 222 -4.49 3.16 2.73
N GLN A 223 -3.74 2.98 3.82
CA GLN A 223 -3.59 1.68 4.45
C GLN A 223 -4.19 1.66 5.85
N LEU A 224 -5.12 0.73 6.08
CA LEU A 224 -5.66 0.41 7.40
C LEU A 224 -4.95 -0.82 7.99
N PRO A 225 -4.71 -0.86 9.31
CA PRO A 225 -4.35 -2.08 10.01
C PRO A 225 -5.38 -3.19 9.75
N LEU A 226 -4.91 -4.44 9.64
CA LEU A 226 -5.79 -5.60 9.49
C LEU A 226 -6.74 -5.74 10.69
N ARG A 227 -6.31 -5.36 11.91
CA ARG A 227 -7.19 -5.30 13.08
C ARG A 227 -8.44 -4.47 12.83
N ASP A 228 -8.29 -3.26 12.29
CA ASP A 228 -9.42 -2.36 12.02
C ASP A 228 -10.40 -2.99 11.00
N LEU A 229 -9.90 -3.78 10.04
CA LEU A 229 -10.73 -4.54 9.10
C LEU A 229 -11.42 -5.72 9.78
N LEU A 230 -10.68 -6.52 10.56
CA LEU A 230 -11.19 -7.70 11.26
C LEU A 230 -12.26 -7.34 12.30
N ASP A 231 -12.10 -6.19 12.98
CA ASP A 231 -13.07 -5.67 13.93
C ASP A 231 -14.39 -5.31 13.22
N VAL A 232 -14.31 -4.68 12.03
CA VAL A 232 -15.51 -4.42 11.21
C VAL A 232 -16.11 -5.72 10.68
N VAL A 233 -15.30 -6.67 10.19
CA VAL A 233 -15.78 -8.00 9.74
C VAL A 233 -16.59 -8.69 10.82
N ALA A 234 -16.15 -8.62 12.08
CA ALA A 234 -16.81 -9.27 13.21
C ALA A 234 -18.21 -8.72 13.52
N VAL A 235 -18.51 -7.47 13.14
CA VAL A 235 -19.75 -6.79 13.54
C VAL A 235 -20.63 -6.34 12.37
N ALA A 236 -20.12 -6.34 11.14
CA ALA A 236 -20.75 -5.69 9.99
C ALA A 236 -22.15 -6.21 9.67
N GLU A 237 -22.38 -7.52 9.64
CA GLU A 237 -23.73 -8.07 9.33
C GLU A 237 -24.76 -7.64 10.37
N ALA A 238 -24.42 -7.74 11.66
CA ALA A 238 -25.29 -7.32 12.75
C ALA A 238 -25.52 -5.79 12.75
N ALA A 239 -24.50 -5.02 12.37
CA ALA A 239 -24.61 -3.57 12.23
C ALA A 239 -25.51 -3.17 11.06
N VAL A 240 -25.43 -3.87 9.92
CA VAL A 240 -26.35 -3.67 8.80
C VAL A 240 -27.77 -4.00 9.22
N ALA A 241 -28.00 -5.16 9.83
CA ALA A 241 -29.32 -5.57 10.31
C ALA A 241 -29.94 -4.53 11.28
N ALA A 242 -29.17 -4.05 12.26
CA ALA A 242 -29.63 -3.06 13.22
C ALA A 242 -29.88 -1.68 12.58
N THR A 243 -29.08 -1.31 11.57
CA THR A 243 -29.24 -0.03 10.88
C THR A 243 -30.49 -0.01 10.01
N VAL A 244 -30.71 -1.05 9.20
CA VAL A 244 -31.87 -1.11 8.28
C VAL A 244 -33.19 -1.45 8.98
N ALA A 245 -33.14 -1.85 10.25
CA ALA A 245 -34.33 -2.01 11.08
C ALA A 245 -34.94 -0.67 11.54
N ARG A 246 -34.22 0.45 11.39
CA ARG A 246 -34.72 1.79 11.72
C ARG A 246 -35.69 2.26 10.63
N ASP A 247 -36.78 2.89 11.02
CA ASP A 247 -37.84 3.36 10.10
C ASP A 247 -37.30 4.26 8.97
N GLU A 248 -36.24 5.04 9.25
CA GLU A 248 -35.60 5.91 8.26
C GLU A 248 -34.88 5.19 7.11
N PHE A 249 -34.70 3.86 7.21
CA PHE A 249 -34.05 3.00 6.22
C PHE A 249 -34.96 1.87 5.70
N GLU A 250 -36.29 2.00 5.84
CA GLU A 250 -37.26 1.01 5.33
C GLU A 250 -37.11 0.77 3.80
N ASP A 251 -36.81 1.83 3.05
CA ASP A 251 -36.52 1.78 1.60
C ASP A 251 -35.28 0.93 1.30
N VAL A 252 -34.21 1.12 2.09
CA VAL A 252 -32.97 0.33 2.00
C VAL A 252 -33.26 -1.13 2.34
N ARG A 253 -33.96 -1.40 3.45
CA ARG A 253 -34.31 -2.75 3.89
C ARG A 253 -35.10 -3.52 2.82
N SER A 254 -36.06 -2.84 2.19
CA SER A 254 -36.90 -3.41 1.13
C SER A 254 -36.11 -3.72 -0.15
N SER A 255 -34.98 -3.05 -0.34
CA SER A 255 -34.11 -3.21 -1.51
C SER A 255 -33.07 -4.32 -1.36
N ILE A 256 -32.80 -4.78 -0.12
CA ILE A 256 -31.83 -5.86 0.13
C ILE A 256 -32.34 -7.18 -0.46
N SER A 257 -31.57 -7.72 -1.40
CA SER A 257 -31.84 -9.02 -2.02
C SER A 257 -31.84 -10.13 -0.97
N GLY A 258 -32.78 -11.08 -1.05
CA GLY A 258 -32.86 -12.22 -0.13
C GLY A 258 -33.75 -12.02 1.10
N GLY A 259 -34.67 -11.05 1.07
CA GLY A 259 -35.69 -10.87 2.12
C GLY A 259 -35.26 -9.95 3.27
N GLY A 260 -34.33 -9.01 3.02
CA GLY A 260 -33.88 -8.04 4.01
C GLY A 260 -32.64 -8.45 4.81
N GLU A 261 -32.06 -9.62 4.57
CA GLU A 261 -30.87 -10.11 5.28
C GLU A 261 -29.60 -9.89 4.43
N TYR A 262 -28.77 -8.94 4.85
CA TYR A 262 -27.45 -8.72 4.26
C TYR A 262 -26.45 -9.76 4.78
N ARG A 263 -25.64 -10.33 3.89
CA ARG A 263 -24.56 -11.26 4.24
C ARG A 263 -23.24 -10.86 3.61
N LEU A 264 -22.18 -10.87 4.40
CA LEU A 264 -20.83 -10.70 3.91
C LEU A 264 -20.36 -11.99 3.21
N PRO A 265 -19.61 -11.89 2.10
CA PRO A 265 -19.11 -13.07 1.39
C PRO A 265 -17.89 -13.71 2.07
N PHE A 266 -17.54 -13.27 3.28
CA PHE A 266 -16.44 -13.78 4.10
C PHE A 266 -16.70 -13.50 5.58
N SER A 267 -16.17 -14.37 6.43
CA SER A 267 -16.09 -14.20 7.89
C SER A 267 -14.65 -13.92 8.32
N LYS A 268 -14.47 -13.66 9.63
CA LYS A 268 -13.15 -13.49 10.26
C LYS A 268 -12.23 -14.68 9.97
N ASP A 269 -12.74 -15.91 10.06
CA ASP A 269 -11.96 -17.13 9.86
C ASP A 269 -11.54 -17.34 8.39
N SER A 270 -12.35 -16.85 7.45
CA SER A 270 -12.04 -16.93 6.00
C SER A 270 -11.29 -15.70 5.47
N PHE A 271 -10.86 -14.78 6.34
CA PHE A 271 -10.27 -13.52 5.91
C PHE A 271 -8.90 -13.71 5.22
N GLU A 272 -8.23 -14.84 5.45
CA GLU A 272 -7.02 -15.21 4.71
C GLU A 272 -7.24 -15.27 3.19
N ASP A 273 -8.41 -15.75 2.74
CA ASP A 273 -8.75 -15.84 1.32
C ASP A 273 -8.94 -14.46 0.70
N VAL A 274 -9.44 -13.51 1.50
CA VAL A 274 -9.63 -12.11 1.09
C VAL A 274 -8.28 -11.44 0.88
N VAL A 275 -7.37 -11.60 1.86
CA VAL A 275 -5.99 -11.10 1.77
C VAL A 275 -5.27 -11.74 0.60
N HIS A 276 -5.38 -13.06 0.42
CA HIS A 276 -4.77 -13.76 -0.70
C HIS A 276 -5.30 -13.25 -2.05
N GLY A 277 -6.62 -13.09 -2.19
CA GLY A 277 -7.23 -12.54 -3.40
C GLY A 277 -6.75 -11.12 -3.70
N PHE A 278 -6.66 -10.27 -2.68
CA PHE A 278 -6.09 -8.93 -2.79
C PHE A 278 -4.64 -8.97 -3.27
N CYS A 279 -3.78 -9.76 -2.62
CA CYS A 279 -2.37 -9.89 -3.00
C CYS A 279 -2.20 -10.45 -4.41
N TRP A 280 -3.01 -11.45 -4.78
CA TRP A 280 -2.99 -12.01 -6.14
C TRP A 280 -3.40 -10.97 -7.18
N TYR A 281 -4.40 -10.14 -6.93
CA TYR A 281 -4.85 -9.13 -7.90
C TYR A 281 -3.84 -7.99 -8.04
N TYR A 282 -3.30 -7.49 -6.93
CA TYR A 282 -2.39 -6.34 -6.93
C TYR A 282 -0.93 -6.68 -7.20
N SER A 283 -0.49 -7.94 -7.10
CA SER A 283 0.93 -8.28 -7.26
C SER A 283 1.48 -7.85 -8.62
N PRO A 284 2.67 -7.21 -8.68
CA PRO A 284 3.32 -6.91 -9.95
C PRO A 284 3.77 -8.17 -10.69
N PHE A 285 3.80 -9.33 -10.02
CA PHE A 285 4.26 -10.60 -10.57
C PHE A 285 3.09 -11.56 -10.77
N ALA A 286 3.09 -12.27 -11.90
CA ALA A 286 2.11 -13.31 -12.19
C ALA A 286 2.32 -14.50 -11.25
N SER A 287 1.20 -15.02 -10.75
CA SER A 287 1.15 -16.21 -9.92
C SER A 287 -0.15 -16.96 -10.14
N SER A 288 -0.17 -18.21 -9.69
CA SER A 288 -1.41 -18.98 -9.59
C SER A 288 -2.45 -18.24 -8.74
N LYS A 289 -3.69 -18.24 -9.22
CA LYS A 289 -4.85 -17.74 -8.47
C LYS A 289 -5.11 -18.56 -7.18
N LYS A 290 -4.66 -19.82 -7.15
CA LYS A 290 -4.79 -20.67 -5.96
C LYS A 290 -3.67 -20.38 -4.97
N PRO A 291 -3.98 -20.28 -3.67
CA PRO A 291 -2.97 -20.08 -2.64
C PRO A 291 -1.94 -21.20 -2.63
N ALA A 292 -0.69 -20.82 -2.33
CA ALA A 292 0.36 -21.78 -2.06
C ALA A 292 0.03 -22.56 -0.77
N ALA A 293 0.44 -23.84 -0.70
CA ALA A 293 0.18 -24.70 0.46
C ALA A 293 0.71 -24.14 1.79
N ALA A 294 1.71 -23.26 1.74
CA ALA A 294 2.21 -22.50 2.88
C ALA A 294 1.92 -21.00 2.66
N SER A 295 0.65 -20.62 2.81
CA SER A 295 0.23 -19.22 2.78
C SER A 295 0.82 -18.48 3.99
N PRO A 296 1.46 -17.32 3.82
CA PRO A 296 1.92 -16.50 4.93
C PRO A 296 0.76 -15.85 5.72
N PHE A 297 -0.49 -16.05 5.29
CA PHE A 297 -1.67 -15.40 5.83
C PHE A 297 -2.55 -16.31 6.69
N LYS A 298 -2.13 -17.56 6.93
CA LYS A 298 -2.94 -18.60 7.56
C LYS A 298 -3.52 -18.21 8.92
N ASP A 299 -2.75 -17.43 9.69
CA ASP A 299 -3.11 -17.05 11.05
C ASP A 299 -3.51 -15.56 11.15
N VAL A 300 -3.88 -14.91 10.03
CA VAL A 300 -4.22 -13.47 9.98
C VAL A 300 -5.28 -13.06 11.01
N ALA A 301 -6.24 -13.94 11.31
CA ALA A 301 -7.33 -13.67 12.23
C ALA A 301 -6.94 -13.75 13.72
N THR A 302 -5.83 -14.43 14.03
CA THR A 302 -5.43 -14.81 15.40
C THR A 302 -4.04 -14.32 15.80
N ASP A 303 -3.19 -14.00 14.84
CA ASP A 303 -1.83 -13.52 15.06
C ASP A 303 -1.85 -11.99 15.28
N GLU A 304 -1.47 -11.57 16.48
CA GLU A 304 -1.41 -10.17 16.89
C GLU A 304 -0.40 -9.35 16.07
N ASP A 305 0.73 -9.94 15.68
CA ASP A 305 1.72 -9.24 14.85
C ASP A 305 1.15 -9.03 13.44
N MET A 306 0.46 -10.03 12.89
CA MET A 306 -0.25 -9.89 11.61
C MET A 306 -1.38 -8.87 11.67
N ALA A 307 -2.11 -8.79 12.79
CA ALA A 307 -3.19 -7.83 12.98
C ALA A 307 -2.72 -6.37 12.91
N THR A 308 -1.45 -6.09 13.24
CA THR A 308 -0.85 -4.75 13.10
C THR A 308 -0.43 -4.37 11.68
N ARG A 309 -0.36 -5.34 10.77
CA ARG A 309 0.03 -5.12 9.37
C ARG A 309 -1.11 -4.51 8.57
N THR A 310 -0.79 -4.02 7.38
CA THR A 310 -1.76 -3.49 6.40
C THR A 310 -1.92 -4.43 5.20
N LEU A 311 -2.87 -4.14 4.30
CA LEU A 311 -3.00 -4.89 3.04
C LEU A 311 -1.76 -4.71 2.14
N LEU A 312 -1.12 -3.54 2.14
CA LEU A 312 0.14 -3.31 1.44
C LEU A 312 1.31 -4.10 2.06
N ASP A 313 1.36 -4.24 3.39
CA ASP A 313 2.34 -5.13 4.04
C ASP A 313 2.12 -6.60 3.64
N CYS A 314 0.86 -7.03 3.53
CA CYS A 314 0.53 -8.38 3.05
C CYS A 314 0.95 -8.57 1.59
N LEU A 315 0.71 -7.57 0.74
CA LEU A 315 1.18 -7.57 -0.64
C LEU A 315 2.71 -7.69 -0.71
N HIS A 316 3.44 -6.92 0.10
CA HIS A 316 4.90 -7.03 0.21
C HIS A 316 5.34 -8.43 0.65
N LEU A 317 4.74 -9.00 1.70
CA LEU A 317 5.02 -10.37 2.14
C LEU A 317 4.75 -11.41 1.05
N SER A 318 3.73 -11.22 0.21
CA SER A 318 3.38 -12.15 -0.86
C SER A 318 4.45 -12.21 -1.96
N VAL A 319 5.15 -11.10 -2.20
CA VAL A 319 6.14 -10.97 -3.29
C VAL A 319 7.58 -11.19 -2.82
N VAL A 320 7.80 -11.30 -1.50
CA VAL A 320 9.13 -11.50 -0.93
C VAL A 320 9.30 -12.93 -0.43
N LYS A 321 10.48 -13.50 -0.67
CA LYS A 321 10.83 -14.80 -0.11
C LYS A 321 10.96 -14.69 1.42
N PRO A 322 10.34 -15.58 2.20
CA PRO A 322 10.60 -15.66 3.63
C PRO A 322 12.10 -15.84 3.88
N PRO A 323 12.67 -15.19 4.91
CA PRO A 323 14.08 -15.34 5.23
C PRO A 323 14.36 -16.80 5.59
N GLN A 324 15.04 -17.52 4.69
CA GLN A 324 15.68 -18.79 5.02
C GLN A 324 16.97 -18.45 5.76
N GLY A 325 17.24 -19.13 6.87
CA GLY A 325 18.22 -18.77 7.91
C GLY A 325 19.62 -18.34 7.44
N ALA A 326 20.36 -17.74 8.38
CA ALA A 326 21.66 -17.06 8.21
C ALA A 326 22.58 -17.70 7.15
N GLY A 327 22.51 -17.19 5.92
CA GLY A 327 23.23 -17.71 4.77
C GLY A 327 24.30 -16.74 4.27
N VAL A 328 25.46 -16.75 4.94
CA VAL A 328 26.82 -16.40 4.48
C VAL A 328 27.06 -14.97 3.96
N SER A 329 28.19 -14.38 4.36
CA SER A 329 28.69 -13.10 3.83
C SER A 329 29.08 -13.24 2.36
N ALA A 330 28.39 -12.52 1.47
CA ALA A 330 28.89 -12.18 0.14
C ALA A 330 29.22 -10.68 0.15
N THR A 331 30.20 -10.25 -0.64
CA THR A 331 30.61 -8.84 -0.73
C THR A 331 29.39 -7.96 -0.91
N GLY A 332 29.12 -7.03 0.01
CA GLY A 332 27.92 -6.18 0.04
C GLY A 332 27.79 -5.17 -1.10
N ARG A 333 28.33 -5.48 -2.29
CA ARG A 333 28.22 -4.65 -3.49
C ARG A 333 27.14 -5.21 -4.41
N PRO A 334 26.25 -4.36 -4.94
CA PRO A 334 25.26 -4.79 -5.92
C PRO A 334 25.96 -5.28 -7.20
N ALA A 335 25.51 -6.41 -7.75
CA ALA A 335 26.01 -6.93 -9.03
C ALA A 335 25.13 -6.39 -10.15
N ARG A 336 25.72 -5.90 -11.25
CA ARG A 336 24.97 -5.35 -12.40
C ARG A 336 24.63 -6.43 -13.41
N MET A 337 23.36 -6.52 -13.81
CA MET A 337 22.86 -7.44 -14.83
C MET A 337 23.23 -6.96 -16.24
N PRO A 338 23.75 -7.82 -17.14
CA PRO A 338 23.88 -7.52 -18.56
C PRO A 338 22.50 -7.33 -19.24
N THR A 339 22.46 -6.59 -20.34
CA THR A 339 21.21 -6.34 -21.07
C THR A 339 20.62 -7.62 -21.66
N ALA A 340 19.31 -7.63 -21.94
CA ALA A 340 18.64 -8.80 -22.51
C ALA A 340 19.27 -9.24 -23.86
N ARG A 341 19.71 -8.28 -24.69
CA ARG A 341 20.46 -8.56 -25.92
C ARG A 341 21.83 -9.18 -25.65
N GLU A 342 22.59 -8.68 -24.69
CA GLU A 342 23.90 -9.23 -24.31
C GLU A 342 23.77 -10.67 -23.79
N LEU A 343 22.82 -10.91 -22.90
CA LEU A 343 22.50 -12.24 -22.40
C LEU A 343 22.13 -13.19 -23.54
N ARG A 344 21.28 -12.75 -24.47
CA ARG A 344 20.92 -13.55 -25.65
C ARG A 344 22.14 -13.84 -26.54
N ARG A 345 23.05 -12.89 -26.72
CA ARG A 345 24.29 -13.05 -27.51
C ARG A 345 25.27 -14.04 -26.87
N SER A 346 25.40 -14.01 -25.55
CA SER A 346 26.20 -14.98 -24.81
C SER A 346 25.51 -16.35 -24.69
N GLY A 347 24.29 -16.50 -25.22
CA GLY A 347 23.50 -17.72 -25.23
C GLY A 347 22.90 -18.09 -23.87
N VAL A 348 22.69 -17.10 -23.01
CA VAL A 348 21.80 -17.17 -21.85
C VAL A 348 20.35 -17.09 -22.32
N ARG A 349 19.49 -17.94 -21.75
CA ARG A 349 18.05 -18.00 -22.05
C ARG A 349 17.29 -17.30 -20.93
N LEU A 350 16.41 -16.37 -21.29
CA LEU A 350 15.47 -15.78 -20.34
C LEU A 350 14.20 -16.62 -20.30
N GLN A 351 13.70 -16.89 -19.10
CA GLN A 351 12.46 -17.63 -18.88
C GLN A 351 11.64 -16.97 -17.78
N ALA A 352 10.33 -16.90 -17.98
CA ALA A 352 9.40 -16.43 -16.97
C ALA A 352 9.16 -17.47 -15.86
N ALA A 353 9.05 -16.99 -14.62
CA ALA A 353 8.64 -17.75 -13.44
C ALA A 353 7.32 -17.17 -12.89
N GLU A 354 6.36 -18.05 -12.60
CA GLU A 354 5.02 -17.70 -12.12
C GLU A 354 4.84 -18.02 -10.64
N ASN A 355 5.88 -17.78 -9.85
CA ASN A 355 5.85 -17.98 -8.39
C ASN A 355 5.35 -16.73 -7.64
N GLY A 356 5.07 -15.63 -8.34
CA GLY A 356 4.58 -14.38 -7.74
C GLY A 356 5.59 -13.58 -6.92
N ARG A 357 6.87 -13.94 -6.95
CA ARG A 357 7.90 -13.39 -6.05
C ARG A 357 9.00 -12.68 -6.80
N ALA A 358 9.62 -11.68 -6.18
CA ALA A 358 10.83 -11.00 -6.64
C ALA A 358 12.09 -11.89 -6.52
N GLU A 359 12.03 -13.08 -7.09
CA GLU A 359 13.10 -14.08 -7.05
C GLU A 359 13.71 -14.27 -8.44
N VAL A 360 15.03 -14.23 -8.50
CA VAL A 360 15.80 -14.56 -9.70
C VAL A 360 16.50 -15.88 -9.44
N GLU A 361 16.54 -16.76 -10.43
CA GLU A 361 17.25 -18.04 -10.32
C GLU A 361 18.05 -18.28 -11.59
N PHE A 362 19.34 -18.56 -11.46
CA PHE A 362 20.16 -18.97 -12.58
C PHE A 362 20.42 -20.47 -12.56
N ALA A 363 19.76 -21.17 -13.48
CA ALA A 363 20.00 -22.57 -13.80
C ALA A 363 20.61 -22.66 -15.19
N GLN A 364 21.95 -22.56 -15.26
CA GLN A 364 22.71 -22.45 -16.51
C GLN A 364 22.18 -23.38 -17.63
N PRO A 365 21.93 -22.87 -18.85
CA PRO A 365 22.16 -21.50 -19.33
C PRO A 365 20.94 -20.57 -19.15
N THR A 366 19.98 -20.93 -18.29
CA THR A 366 18.68 -20.26 -18.19
C THR A 366 18.59 -19.39 -16.95
N VAL A 367 18.20 -18.13 -17.12
CA VAL A 367 17.81 -17.23 -16.03
C VAL A 367 16.29 -17.21 -15.95
N ARG A 368 15.76 -17.63 -14.81
CA ARG A 368 14.35 -17.49 -14.50
C ARG A 368 14.12 -16.15 -13.82
N LEU A 369 13.18 -15.39 -14.37
CA LEU A 369 12.77 -14.08 -13.88
C LEU A 369 11.28 -14.12 -13.55
N PRO A 370 10.83 -13.45 -12.49
CA PRO A 370 9.42 -13.27 -12.20
C PRO A 370 8.70 -12.70 -13.42
N ALA A 371 7.56 -13.28 -13.77
CA ALA A 371 6.72 -12.79 -14.85
C ALA A 371 6.03 -11.49 -14.40
N LEU A 372 6.50 -10.34 -14.90
CA LEU A 372 5.90 -9.04 -14.65
C LEU A 372 4.56 -8.92 -15.37
N VAL A 373 3.53 -8.46 -14.65
CA VAL A 373 2.22 -8.13 -15.22
C VAL A 373 2.16 -6.63 -15.49
N TYR A 374 2.10 -6.29 -16.77
CA TYR A 374 1.96 -4.93 -17.26
C TYR A 374 0.47 -4.60 -17.42
N ASP A 375 -0.06 -3.90 -16.43
CA ASP A 375 -1.43 -3.41 -16.37
C ASP A 375 -1.45 -1.94 -15.88
N PHE A 376 -2.65 -1.36 -15.75
CA PHE A 376 -2.80 0.03 -15.30
C PHE A 376 -2.40 0.28 -13.84
N LYS A 377 -2.30 -0.79 -13.02
CA LYS A 377 -2.02 -0.71 -11.58
C LYS A 377 -0.51 -0.82 -11.30
N LEU A 378 0.24 -1.47 -12.19
CA LEU A 378 1.66 -1.80 -12.00
C LEU A 378 2.49 -0.64 -11.49
N ALA A 379 2.31 0.55 -12.08
CA ALA A 379 3.06 1.74 -11.73
C ALA A 379 2.82 2.16 -10.27
N THR A 380 1.57 2.33 -9.89
CA THR A 380 1.15 2.72 -8.54
C THR A 380 1.53 1.67 -7.50
N VAL A 381 1.25 0.39 -7.77
CA VAL A 381 1.60 -0.70 -6.86
C VAL A 381 3.10 -0.72 -6.59
N THR A 382 3.90 -0.71 -7.66
CA THR A 382 5.35 -0.87 -7.53
C THR A 382 5.97 0.30 -6.79
N ARG A 383 5.57 1.55 -7.09
CA ARG A 383 6.07 2.73 -6.39
C ARG A 383 5.76 2.69 -4.90
N ASN A 384 4.57 2.24 -4.52
CA ASN A 384 4.19 2.09 -3.11
C ASN A 384 4.95 0.94 -2.42
N LEU A 385 5.27 -0.15 -3.14
CA LEU A 385 6.16 -1.21 -2.62
C LEU A 385 7.62 -0.73 -2.47
N LEU A 386 8.13 0.09 -3.39
CA LEU A 386 9.45 0.72 -3.29
C LEU A 386 9.53 1.68 -2.11
N ALA A 387 8.50 2.52 -1.93
CA ALA A 387 8.37 3.37 -0.75
C ALA A 387 8.31 2.53 0.53
N ARG A 388 7.60 1.40 0.50
CA ARG A 388 7.55 0.42 1.59
C ARG A 388 8.91 -0.18 1.94
N GLU A 389 9.82 -0.32 0.98
CA GLU A 389 11.16 -0.84 1.20
C GLU A 389 12.19 0.24 1.54
N TYR A 390 11.82 1.53 1.52
CA TYR A 390 12.77 2.64 1.55
C TYR A 390 13.72 2.58 2.76
N GLU A 391 13.18 2.36 3.96
CA GLU A 391 13.96 2.24 5.20
C GLU A 391 14.29 0.78 5.58
N GLY A 392 13.83 -0.18 4.77
CA GLY A 392 14.08 -1.61 4.99
C GLY A 392 15.53 -2.00 4.77
N GLN A 393 16.04 -2.90 5.60
CA GLN A 393 17.38 -3.50 5.40
C GLN A 393 17.44 -4.38 4.15
N SER A 394 16.33 -5.05 3.82
CA SER A 394 16.19 -5.92 2.65
C SER A 394 15.19 -5.30 1.69
N LYS A 395 15.61 -5.11 0.43
CA LYS A 395 14.84 -4.39 -0.60
C LYS A 395 14.69 -5.20 -1.90
N PRO A 396 14.09 -6.40 -1.82
CA PRO A 396 13.97 -7.32 -2.96
C PRO A 396 13.18 -6.75 -4.14
N VAL A 397 12.07 -6.04 -3.89
CA VAL A 397 11.26 -5.44 -4.96
C VAL A 397 12.02 -4.30 -5.62
N THR A 398 12.63 -3.43 -4.82
CA THR A 398 13.46 -2.32 -5.29
C THR A 398 14.63 -2.84 -6.12
N ARG A 399 15.36 -3.86 -5.63
CA ARG A 399 16.48 -4.45 -6.38
C ARG A 399 16.00 -5.11 -7.67
N TYR A 400 14.84 -5.77 -7.67
CA TYR A 400 14.25 -6.34 -8.87
C TYR A 400 14.04 -5.30 -9.97
N PHE A 401 13.43 -4.16 -9.64
CA PHE A 401 13.16 -3.12 -10.65
C PHE A 401 14.43 -2.41 -11.12
N GLN A 402 15.44 -2.27 -10.27
CA GLN A 402 16.77 -1.82 -10.69
C GLN A 402 17.43 -2.82 -11.66
N MET A 403 17.40 -4.10 -11.35
CA MET A 403 17.89 -5.15 -12.24
C MET A 403 17.09 -5.20 -13.55
N LEU A 404 15.77 -5.04 -13.51
CA LEU A 404 14.92 -4.98 -14.70
C LEU A 404 15.27 -3.78 -15.58
N ASN A 405 15.59 -2.63 -14.98
CA ASN A 405 16.09 -1.45 -15.66
C ASN A 405 17.48 -1.63 -16.29
N GLU A 406 18.36 -2.38 -15.62
CA GLU A 406 19.66 -2.81 -16.18
C GLU A 406 19.48 -3.77 -17.36
N LEU A 407 18.51 -4.69 -17.26
CA LEU A 407 18.20 -5.69 -18.27
C LEU A 407 17.52 -5.10 -19.52
N ALA A 408 16.70 -4.07 -19.34
CA ALA A 408 15.93 -3.37 -20.37
C ALA A 408 16.52 -1.99 -20.69
N GLU A 409 17.66 -1.95 -21.39
CA GLU A 409 18.30 -0.68 -21.78
C GLU A 409 17.49 0.08 -22.84
N ASP A 410 16.86 -0.64 -23.78
CA ASP A 410 16.00 -0.06 -24.79
C ASP A 410 14.77 -0.95 -25.14
N ALA A 411 13.92 -0.46 -26.04
CA ALA A 411 12.73 -1.18 -26.49
C ALA A 411 13.03 -2.49 -27.25
N ALA A 412 14.27 -2.71 -27.73
CA ALA A 412 14.67 -4.00 -28.29
C ALA A 412 14.87 -5.05 -27.18
N ASP A 413 15.43 -4.65 -26.04
CA ASP A 413 15.54 -5.51 -24.87
C ASP A 413 14.16 -5.89 -24.32
N VAL A 414 13.23 -4.93 -24.22
CA VAL A 414 11.84 -5.21 -23.83
C VAL A 414 11.16 -6.22 -24.75
N ARG A 415 11.41 -6.15 -26.07
CA ARG A 415 10.88 -7.16 -27.02
C ARG A 415 11.41 -8.56 -26.73
N ILE A 416 12.66 -8.69 -26.26
CA ILE A 416 13.22 -9.98 -25.83
C ILE A 416 12.50 -10.46 -24.55
N LEU A 417 12.29 -9.57 -23.59
CA LEU A 417 11.58 -9.89 -22.34
C LEU A 417 10.14 -10.34 -22.58
N ARG A 418 9.40 -9.65 -23.45
CA ARG A 418 8.05 -10.05 -23.85
C ARG A 418 8.03 -11.42 -24.53
N ARG A 419 8.97 -11.69 -25.46
CA ARG A 419 9.08 -13.02 -26.11
C ARG A 419 9.43 -14.14 -25.14
N ALA A 420 10.17 -13.83 -24.07
CA ALA A 420 10.49 -14.76 -23.00
C ALA A 420 9.35 -14.94 -21.98
N GLY A 421 8.25 -14.20 -22.13
CA GLY A 421 7.12 -14.17 -21.19
C GLY A 421 7.43 -13.48 -19.86
N VAL A 422 8.57 -12.80 -19.73
CA VAL A 422 9.01 -12.09 -18.52
C VAL A 422 8.21 -10.81 -18.32
N VAL A 423 7.74 -10.18 -19.39
CA VAL A 423 6.76 -9.09 -19.33
C VAL A 423 5.52 -9.52 -20.09
N ARG A 424 4.38 -9.51 -19.41
CA ARG A 424 3.06 -9.95 -19.91
C ARG A 424 2.03 -8.85 -19.75
N GLY A 425 0.92 -8.96 -20.46
CA GLY A 425 -0.19 -8.01 -20.33
C GLY A 425 0.01 -6.71 -21.11
N GLY A 426 -1.11 -5.99 -21.20
CA GLY A 426 -1.32 -4.69 -21.84
C GLY A 426 -1.08 -4.64 -23.34
N SER A 427 -1.88 -3.82 -24.03
CA SER A 427 -1.71 -3.50 -25.45
C SER A 427 -0.52 -2.59 -25.73
N GLY A 428 0.15 -2.10 -24.69
CA GLY A 428 1.22 -1.11 -24.78
C GLY A 428 2.46 -1.60 -25.53
N GLY A 429 3.00 -0.73 -26.39
CA GLY A 429 4.19 -1.02 -27.19
C GLY A 429 5.43 -1.25 -26.32
N ALA A 430 6.48 -1.87 -26.88
CA ALA A 430 7.74 -2.08 -26.16
C ALA A 430 8.38 -0.77 -25.64
N GLN A 431 8.12 0.35 -26.33
CA GLN A 431 8.57 1.68 -25.93
C GLN A 431 7.87 2.18 -24.66
N GLU A 432 6.57 1.93 -24.55
CA GLU A 432 5.75 2.34 -23.41
C GLU A 432 6.15 1.56 -22.14
N VAL A 433 6.33 0.24 -22.28
CA VAL A 433 6.85 -0.61 -21.21
C VAL A 433 8.25 -0.16 -20.78
N HIS A 434 9.15 0.15 -21.72
CA HIS A 434 10.48 0.67 -21.40
C HIS A 434 10.39 1.99 -20.62
N GLY A 435 9.54 2.92 -21.06
CA GLY A 435 9.28 4.18 -20.35
C GLY A 435 8.75 3.96 -18.93
N LEU A 436 7.83 3.00 -18.75
CA LEU A 436 7.32 2.67 -17.42
C LEU A 436 8.42 2.10 -16.51
N ILE A 437 9.26 1.18 -17.01
CA ILE A 437 10.38 0.61 -16.23
C ILE A 437 11.31 1.74 -15.76
N LYS A 438 11.69 2.67 -16.64
CA LYS A 438 12.52 3.84 -16.30
C LYS A 438 11.84 4.73 -15.27
N SER A 439 10.54 4.96 -15.42
CA SER A 439 9.78 5.80 -14.50
C SER A 439 9.66 5.17 -13.10
N ILE A 440 9.43 3.87 -13.00
CA ILE A 440 9.42 3.14 -11.73
C ILE A 440 10.82 3.18 -11.09
N ASP A 441 11.85 2.88 -11.86
CA ASP A 441 13.24 2.88 -11.38
C ASP A 441 13.71 4.24 -10.86
N GLY A 442 13.19 5.34 -11.44
CA GLY A 442 13.44 6.70 -10.93
C GLY A 442 13.00 6.93 -9.48
N HIS A 443 12.15 6.06 -8.92
CA HIS A 443 11.71 6.11 -7.52
C HIS A 443 12.44 5.10 -6.61
N ALA A 444 13.38 4.31 -7.16
CA ALA A 444 14.13 3.31 -6.41
C ALA A 444 15.30 3.95 -5.64
N THR A 445 15.57 3.50 -4.42
CA THR A 445 16.77 3.93 -3.68
C THR A 445 18.02 3.29 -4.27
N TYR A 446 18.99 4.10 -4.72
CA TYR A 446 20.23 3.63 -5.33
C TYR A 446 21.46 3.76 -4.41
N PRO A 447 22.35 2.75 -4.38
CA PRO A 447 22.13 1.37 -4.84
C PRO A 447 21.20 0.60 -3.88
N SER A 448 20.31 -0.23 -4.44
CA SER A 448 19.61 -1.23 -3.63
C SER A 448 20.43 -2.51 -3.57
N VAL A 449 20.40 -3.20 -2.44
CA VAL A 449 21.12 -4.44 -2.22
C VAL A 449 20.15 -5.50 -1.75
N TYR A 450 20.15 -6.64 -2.43
CA TYR A 450 19.41 -7.82 -2.01
C TYR A 450 20.25 -9.06 -2.33
N MET A 451 20.98 -9.53 -1.31
CA MET A 451 22.03 -10.56 -1.44
C MET A 451 21.60 -11.81 -2.20
N ALA A 452 20.37 -12.30 -1.98
CA ALA A 452 19.87 -13.48 -2.68
C ALA A 452 19.81 -13.27 -4.19
N MET A 453 19.36 -12.09 -4.64
CA MET A 453 19.32 -11.75 -6.06
C MET A 453 20.70 -11.39 -6.60
N ASP A 454 21.49 -10.59 -5.89
CA ASP A 454 22.83 -10.18 -6.33
C ASP A 454 23.76 -11.38 -6.57
N ARG A 455 23.62 -12.45 -5.77
CA ARG A 455 24.32 -13.73 -6.01
C ARG A 455 23.96 -14.36 -7.34
N GLU A 456 22.68 -14.38 -7.67
CA GLU A 456 22.21 -14.96 -8.93
C GLU A 456 22.64 -14.11 -10.12
N ILE A 457 22.59 -12.78 -10.00
CA ILE A 457 23.11 -11.86 -11.01
C ILE A 457 24.61 -12.10 -11.26
N GLU A 458 25.40 -12.27 -10.20
CA GLU A 458 26.84 -12.52 -10.32
C GLU A 458 27.13 -13.85 -11.05
N LYS A 459 26.36 -14.92 -10.76
CA LYS A 459 26.49 -16.18 -11.52
C LYS A 459 26.17 -16.00 -13.01
N VAL A 460 25.14 -15.23 -13.34
CA VAL A 460 24.76 -14.92 -14.74
C VAL A 460 25.90 -14.18 -15.44
N LYS A 461 26.44 -13.16 -14.77
CA LYS A 461 27.53 -12.34 -15.27
C LYS A 461 28.79 -13.17 -15.53
N GLN A 462 29.19 -14.01 -14.58
CA GLN A 462 30.34 -14.91 -14.74
C GLN A 462 30.18 -15.82 -15.95
N TYR A 463 28.99 -16.43 -16.12
CA TYR A 463 28.72 -17.27 -17.27
C TYR A 463 28.72 -16.48 -18.59
N HIS A 464 28.13 -15.29 -18.62
CA HIS A 464 28.17 -14.37 -19.76
C HIS A 464 29.62 -14.05 -20.15
N ASP A 465 30.44 -13.63 -19.20
CA ASP A 465 31.83 -13.20 -19.43
C ASP A 465 32.69 -14.37 -19.91
N GLN A 466 32.48 -15.56 -19.35
CA GLN A 466 33.16 -16.79 -19.77
C GLN A 466 32.79 -17.19 -21.20
N ARG A 467 31.49 -17.10 -21.56
CA ARG A 467 31.00 -17.34 -22.93
C ARG A 467 31.58 -16.34 -23.93
N MET A 468 31.58 -15.05 -23.59
CA MET A 468 32.11 -14.00 -24.46
C MET A 468 33.62 -14.12 -24.65
N THR A 469 34.36 -14.42 -23.59
CA THR A 469 35.81 -14.68 -23.66
C THR A 469 36.10 -15.90 -24.54
N SER A 470 35.37 -17.00 -24.35
CA SER A 470 35.53 -18.22 -25.15
C SER A 470 35.22 -17.98 -26.64
N PHE A 471 34.19 -17.18 -26.94
CA PHE A 471 33.86 -16.78 -28.31
C PHE A 471 34.98 -15.96 -28.95
N LEU A 472 35.51 -14.97 -28.24
CA LEU A 472 36.62 -14.15 -28.72
C LEU A 472 37.87 -14.99 -28.97
N VAL A 473 38.22 -15.88 -28.04
CA VAL A 473 39.38 -16.78 -28.19
C VAL A 473 39.22 -17.71 -29.40
N ARG A 474 38.03 -18.30 -29.59
CA ARG A 474 37.75 -19.21 -30.71
C ARG A 474 37.74 -18.50 -32.07
N ASN A 475 37.28 -17.26 -32.12
CA ASN A 475 37.12 -16.49 -33.36
C ASN A 475 38.27 -15.50 -33.62
N ARG A 476 39.27 -15.44 -32.75
CA ARG A 476 40.50 -14.62 -32.91
C ARG A 476 41.13 -14.72 -34.30
N PRO A 477 41.29 -15.91 -34.92
CA PRO A 477 41.85 -16.01 -36.28
C PRO A 477 41.00 -15.28 -37.34
N GLY A 478 39.67 -15.36 -37.23
CA GLY A 478 38.74 -14.77 -38.20
C GLY A 478 38.52 -13.26 -38.01
N VAL A 479 38.54 -12.77 -36.78
CA VAL A 479 38.37 -11.33 -36.47
C VAL A 479 39.61 -10.53 -36.91
N ILE A 480 40.82 -11.11 -36.79
CA ILE A 480 42.06 -10.50 -37.30
C ILE A 480 42.07 -10.48 -38.84
N TRP A 481 41.53 -11.51 -39.49
CA TRP A 481 41.40 -11.56 -40.94
C TRP A 481 40.36 -10.56 -41.48
N ALA A 482 39.20 -10.43 -40.84
CA ALA A 482 38.15 -9.51 -41.26
C ALA A 482 38.56 -8.02 -41.11
N SER A 483 39.27 -7.66 -40.05
CA SER A 483 39.81 -6.30 -39.89
C SER A 483 40.94 -6.00 -40.89
N SER A 484 41.74 -7.00 -41.25
CA SER A 484 42.78 -6.87 -42.28
C SER A 484 42.19 -6.65 -43.68
N VAL A 485 41.12 -7.37 -44.04
CA VAL A 485 40.44 -7.18 -45.33
C VAL A 485 39.72 -5.83 -45.41
N ALA A 486 39.12 -5.35 -44.32
CA ALA A 486 38.52 -4.02 -44.29
C ALA A 486 39.57 -2.90 -44.43
N ALA A 487 40.71 -3.02 -43.76
CA ALA A 487 41.82 -2.07 -43.89
C ALA A 487 42.42 -2.08 -45.31
N LEU A 488 42.63 -3.26 -45.91
CA LEU A 488 43.09 -3.37 -47.30
C LEU A 488 42.09 -2.80 -48.31
N SER A 489 40.79 -2.96 -48.05
CA SER A 489 39.73 -2.41 -48.91
C SER A 489 39.71 -0.88 -48.88
N VAL A 490 39.89 -0.26 -47.70
CA VAL A 490 39.98 1.20 -47.56
C VAL A 490 41.25 1.75 -48.21
N VAL A 491 42.39 1.08 -48.05
CA VAL A 491 43.65 1.46 -48.72
C VAL A 491 43.53 1.34 -50.24
N ALA A 492 42.91 0.28 -50.75
CA ALA A 492 42.67 0.11 -52.18
C ALA A 492 41.73 1.19 -52.75
N ILE A 493 40.68 1.57 -52.03
CA ILE A 493 39.76 2.64 -52.44
C ILE A 493 40.47 4.01 -52.44
N VAL A 494 41.32 4.29 -51.45
CA VAL A 494 42.11 5.53 -51.39
C VAL A 494 43.17 5.58 -52.49
N ALA A 495 43.87 4.47 -52.76
CA ALA A 495 44.84 4.37 -53.84
C ALA A 495 44.19 4.52 -55.23
N ALA A 496 43.01 3.89 -55.44
CA ALA A 496 42.26 4.01 -56.69
C ALA A 496 41.71 5.43 -56.94
N ARG A 497 41.40 6.19 -55.88
CA ARG A 497 41.01 7.61 -56.00
C ARG A 497 42.20 8.51 -56.34
N ARG A 498 43.38 8.24 -55.79
CA ARG A 498 44.59 9.04 -56.04
C ARG A 498 45.11 8.91 -57.48
N ASN A 499 44.96 7.73 -58.09
CA ASN A 499 45.35 7.51 -59.50
C ASN A 499 44.35 8.06 -60.54
N ARG A 500 43.18 8.57 -60.14
CA ARG A 500 42.20 9.21 -61.07
C ARG A 500 42.30 10.74 -61.11
N GLN A 501 43.20 11.33 -60.33
CA GLN A 501 43.40 12.79 -60.23
C GLN A 501 44.80 13.23 -60.68
N GLY A 502 45.58 12.34 -61.27
CA GLY A 502 46.95 12.61 -61.78
C GLY A 502 47.02 12.63 -63.28
#